data_AF-A0A8T6XFJ1-F1
#
_entry.id   AF-A0A8T6XFJ1-F1
#
_cell.length_a   1.000
_cell.length_b   1.000
_cell.length_c   1.000
_cell.angle_alpha   90.00
_cell.angle_beta   90.00
_cell.angle_gamma   90.00
#
_symmetry.space_group_name_H-M   'P 1'
#
loop_
_entity.id
_entity.type
_entity.pdbx_description
1 polymer ?
#
loop_
_entity_poly.entity_id
_entity_poly.type
_entity_poly.pdbx_seq_one_letter_code
_entity_poly.pdbx_strand_id
1 'polypeptide(L)' 'AAGNELVTSQREVSLEDTIPPEVRGLSWGEPMRGGELQLDLDAVDNWGEVLASFRYWFGEGEVHVEDMDGDLRAVV' A
#
# COMPACT_ATOMS: atom_id res chain seq x y z
N ALA A 1 -49.24 33.86 -20.73
CA ALA A 1 -48.22 33.73 -19.66
C ALA A 1 -47.14 32.80 -20.19
N ALA A 2 -45.88 33.24 -20.21
CA ALA A 2 -44.75 32.37 -20.57
C ALA A 2 -43.99 32.05 -19.28
N GLY A 3 -43.86 30.77 -18.96
CA GLY A 3 -43.13 30.27 -17.80
C GLY A 3 -41.85 29.60 -18.24
N ASN A 4 -40.78 29.77 -17.46
CA ASN A 4 -39.54 29.04 -17.65
C ASN A 4 -39.61 27.73 -16.87
N GLU A 5 -39.27 26.63 -17.52
CA GLU A 5 -39.20 25.30 -16.91
C GLU A 5 -37.73 24.94 -16.64
N LEU A 6 -37.44 24.56 -15.40
CA LEU A 6 -36.14 24.05 -15.00
C LEU A 6 -36.25 22.53 -14.87
N VAL A 7 -35.51 21.80 -15.69
CA VAL A 7 -35.39 20.34 -15.61
C VAL A 7 -34.00 19.99 -15.12
N THR A 8 -33.91 19.20 -14.05
CA THR A 8 -32.65 18.64 -13.56
C THR A 8 -32.79 17.13 -13.37
N SER A 9 -31.68 16.42 -13.48
CA SER A 9 -31.62 14.97 -13.23
C SER A 9 -30.32 14.64 -12.49
N GLN A 10 -30.40 13.80 -11.47
CA GLN A 10 -29.22 13.19 -10.87
C GLN A 10 -28.75 12.01 -11.71
N ARG A 11 -27.42 11.85 -11.78
CA ARG A 11 -26.78 10.69 -12.38
C ARG A 11 -25.65 10.24 -11.47
N GLU A 12 -25.54 8.94 -11.29
CA GLU A 12 -24.44 8.33 -10.58
C GLU A 12 -23.27 8.11 -11.55
N VAL A 13 -22.07 8.45 -11.11
CA VAL A 13 -20.82 8.28 -11.87
C VAL A 13 -19.89 7.45 -11.00
N SER A 14 -19.56 6.25 -11.48
CA SER A 14 -18.56 5.39 -10.88
C SER A 14 -17.17 5.88 -11.27
N LEU A 15 -16.29 6.02 -10.28
CA LEU A 15 -14.87 6.25 -10.51
C LEU A 15 -14.13 4.98 -10.13
N GLU A 16 -13.16 4.60 -10.96
CA GLU A 16 -12.27 3.47 -10.73
C GLU A 16 -10.86 4.01 -10.54
N ASP A 17 -10.17 3.53 -9.51
CA ASP A 17 -8.76 3.85 -9.35
C ASP A 17 -7.92 2.95 -10.27
N THR A 18 -7.02 3.60 -11.00
CA THR A 18 -6.18 2.97 -12.03
C THR A 18 -4.71 3.34 -11.88
N ILE A 19 -4.41 4.18 -10.89
CA ILE A 19 -3.05 4.63 -10.63
C ILE A 19 -2.51 3.72 -9.53
N PRO A 20 -1.41 3.00 -9.77
CA PRO A 20 -0.84 2.12 -8.76
C PRO A 20 -0.13 2.94 -7.66
N PRO A 21 0.07 2.36 -6.47
CA PRO A 21 0.86 2.98 -5.42
C PRO A 21 2.30 3.27 -5.86
N GLU A 22 2.85 4.35 -5.33
CA GLU A 22 4.24 4.76 -5.50
C GLU A 22 5.05 4.44 -4.24
N VAL A 23 6.15 3.69 -4.41
CA VAL A 23 7.14 3.49 -3.34
C VAL A 23 8.14 4.64 -3.38
N ARG A 24 8.22 5.40 -2.29
CA ARG A 24 9.10 6.58 -2.15
C ARG A 24 10.40 6.27 -1.42
N GLY A 25 10.36 5.29 -0.52
CA GLY A 25 11.51 4.94 0.29
C GLY A 25 11.41 3.53 0.84
N LEU A 26 12.56 2.87 0.94
CA LEU A 26 12.71 1.59 1.61
C LEU A 26 14.04 1.61 2.36
N SER A 27 14.00 1.37 3.66
CA SER A 27 15.18 1.20 4.50
C SER A 27 15.02 0.03 5.45
N TRP A 28 16.14 -0.56 5.85
CA TRP A 28 16.17 -1.64 6.83
C TRP A 28 17.43 -1.53 7.68
N GLY A 29 17.35 -2.01 8.92
CA GLY A 29 18.49 -2.08 9.82
C GLY A 29 19.52 -3.14 9.39
N GLU A 30 20.70 -3.11 10.00
CA GLU A 30 21.65 -4.22 9.84
C GLU A 30 21.07 -5.50 10.49
N PRO A 31 20.96 -6.60 9.74
CA PRO A 31 20.41 -7.84 10.28
C PRO A 31 21.36 -8.43 11.33
N MET A 32 20.83 -8.69 12.52
CA MET A 32 21.53 -9.39 13.59
C MET A 32 20.90 -10.77 13.80
N ARG A 33 21.73 -11.82 13.86
CA ARG A 33 21.24 -13.19 14.09
C ARG A 33 20.51 -13.29 15.43
N GLY A 34 19.27 -13.77 15.43
CA GLY A 34 18.43 -13.89 16.62
C GLY A 34 17.86 -12.55 17.10
N GLY A 35 17.98 -11.50 16.29
CA GLY A 35 17.51 -10.15 16.57
C GLY A 35 16.28 -9.81 15.73
N GLU A 36 15.58 -8.76 16.15
CA GLU A 36 14.52 -8.18 15.34
C GLU A 36 15.14 -7.39 14.18
N LEU A 37 14.60 -7.58 12.98
CA LEU A 37 14.89 -6.75 11.82
C LEU A 37 13.73 -5.76 11.65
N GLN A 38 14.03 -4.48 11.82
CA GLN A 38 13.10 -3.41 11.48
C GLN A 38 13.27 -3.04 10.00
N LEU A 39 12.13 -2.94 9.32
CA LEU A 39 12.03 -2.50 7.94
C LEU A 39 11.04 -1.35 7.87
N ASP A 40 11.45 -0.25 7.25
CA ASP A 40 10.64 0.94 7.06
C ASP A 40 10.34 1.11 5.56
N LEU A 41 9.05 1.16 5.21
CA LEU A 41 8.56 1.39 3.86
C LEU A 41 7.76 2.70 3.83
N ASP A 42 8.16 3.63 2.96
CA ASP A 42 7.37 4.81 2.61
C ASP A 42 6.73 4.57 1.24
N ALA A 43 5.42 4.41 1.22
CA ALA A 43 4.64 4.23 0.02
C ALA A 43 3.34 5.04 0.11
N VAL A 44 2.90 5.56 -1.04
CA VAL A 44 1.71 6.38 -1.14
C VAL A 44 0.82 5.90 -2.27
N ASP A 45 -0.46 6.18 -2.15
CA ASP A 45 -1.43 5.93 -3.19
C ASP A 45 -2.38 7.13 -3.31
N ASN A 46 -2.91 7.38 -4.50
CA ASN A 46 -3.85 8.47 -4.74
C ASN A 46 -5.27 8.15 -4.28
N TRP A 47 -5.61 6.87 -4.11
CA TRP A 47 -6.93 6.43 -3.69
C TRP A 47 -6.89 5.08 -2.97
N GLY A 48 -6.78 5.12 -1.66
CA GLY A 48 -7.04 3.96 -0.80
C GLY A 48 -5.92 3.72 0.18
N GLU A 49 -5.85 2.47 0.65
CA GLU A 49 -4.82 2.00 1.56
C GLU A 49 -3.75 1.24 0.78
N VAL A 50 -2.49 1.42 1.14
CA VAL A 50 -1.38 0.66 0.56
C VAL A 50 -1.20 -0.63 1.34
N LEU A 51 -1.42 -1.76 0.67
CA LEU A 51 -1.04 -3.08 1.18
C LEU A 51 0.36 -3.44 0.64
N ALA A 52 1.27 -3.79 1.54
CA ALA A 52 2.63 -4.16 1.18
C ALA A 52 2.94 -5.58 1.68
N SER A 53 3.67 -6.36 0.86
CA SER A 53 4.17 -7.67 1.27
C SER A 53 5.69 -7.68 1.10
N PHE A 54 6.40 -8.20 2.10
CA PHE A 54 7.85 -8.37 2.06
C PHE A 54 8.23 -9.81 1.81
N ARG A 55 9.23 -9.99 0.96
CA ARG A 55 9.81 -11.29 0.64
C ARG A 55 11.30 -11.26 0.96
N TYR A 56 11.75 -12.19 1.80
CA TYR A 56 13.15 -12.29 2.19
C TYR A 56 13.66 -13.73 2.14
N TRP A 57 14.98 -13.87 2.04
CA TRP A 57 15.70 -15.15 1.98
C TRP A 57 17.07 -15.00 2.67
N PHE A 58 17.53 -16.07 3.32
CA PHE A 58 18.86 -16.14 3.95
C PHE A 58 19.65 -17.31 3.38
N GLY A 59 20.83 -17.03 2.80
CA GLY A 59 21.67 -18.07 2.17
C GLY A 59 20.98 -18.76 0.99
N GLU A 60 20.99 -20.10 0.97
CA GLU A 60 20.29 -20.95 -0.01
C GLU A 60 18.90 -21.43 0.49
N GLY A 61 18.36 -20.81 1.55
CA GLY A 61 17.14 -21.26 2.24
C GLY A 61 15.82 -20.91 1.54
N GLU A 62 14.71 -21.30 2.18
CA GLU A 62 13.35 -21.03 1.73
C GLU A 62 13.03 -19.53 1.66
N VAL A 63 12.10 -19.20 0.76
CA VAL A 63 11.56 -17.85 0.59
C VAL A 63 10.45 -17.65 1.62
N HIS A 64 10.60 -16.62 2.46
CA HIS A 64 9.58 -16.20 3.40
C HIS A 64 8.81 -15.00 2.83
N VAL A 65 7.49 -14.98 3.05
CA VAL A 65 6.58 -13.90 2.63
C VAL A 65 5.75 -13.47 3.82
N GLU A 66 5.77 -12.18 4.13
CA GLU A 66 5.01 -11.58 5.24
C GLU A 66 4.24 -10.36 4.72
N ASP A 67 2.98 -10.21 5.14
CA ASP A 67 2.14 -9.05 4.81
C ASP A 67 2.31 -7.94 5.86
N MET A 68 2.40 -6.68 5.44
CA MET A 68 2.50 -5.51 6.32
C MET A 68 1.15 -4.84 6.46
N ASP A 69 0.76 -4.61 7.71
CA ASP A 69 -0.33 -3.72 8.07
C ASP A 69 0.26 -2.59 8.96
N GLY A 70 0.68 -1.50 8.34
CA GLY A 70 1.17 -0.27 9.00
C GLY A 70 2.53 -0.34 9.72
N ASP A 71 2.93 -1.47 10.32
CA ASP A 71 4.19 -1.70 11.04
C ASP A 71 4.57 -3.18 10.96
N LEU A 72 5.70 -3.53 10.34
CA LEU A 72 6.15 -4.92 10.25
C LEU A 72 7.33 -5.18 11.17
N ARG A 73 7.20 -6.22 12.01
CA ARG A 73 8.25 -6.72 12.89
C ARG A 73 8.63 -8.12 12.42
N ALA A 74 9.76 -8.25 11.71
CA ALA A 74 10.30 -9.55 11.35
C ALA A 74 11.34 -9.98 12.40
N VAL A 75 11.17 -11.17 12.99
CA VAL A 75 12.18 -11.76 13.89
C VAL A 75 13.05 -12.70 13.04
N VAL A 76 14.37 -12.48 13.04
CA VAL A 76 15.36 -13.23 12.22
C VAL A 76 16.17 -14.20 13.08
#